data_AF-A0A0G4N162-F1
#
_entry.id   AF-A0A0G4N162-F1
#
_cell.length_a   1.000
_cell.length_b   1.000
_cell.length_c   1.000
_cell.angle_alpha   90.00
_cell.angle_beta   90.00
_cell.angle_gamma   90.00
#
_symmetry.space_group_name_H-M   'P 1'
#
loop_
_entity.id
_entity.type
_entity.pdbx_description
1 polymer ?
#
loop_
_entity_poly.entity_id
_entity_poly.type
_entity_poly.pdbx_seq_one_letter_code
_entity_poly.pdbx_strand_id
1 'polypeptide(L)' 'DAASEDWKKNLKLPAKDNRQQTEDVTNTKGLEFENFQLKRDLLMGIFEAGFEKPSPIQEEAIPVALTGR' A
#
# COMPACT_ATOMS: atom_id res chain seq x y z
N ASP A 1 -12.62 5.64 15.07
CA ASP A 1 -13.58 4.53 14.94
C ASP A 1 -12.77 3.23 14.89
N ALA A 2 -12.69 2.49 15.99
CA ALA A 2 -11.81 1.31 16.09
C ALA A 2 -12.31 0.11 15.27
N ALA A 3 -13.53 0.19 14.71
CA ALA A 3 -14.12 -0.83 13.84
C ALA A 3 -13.59 -0.80 12.39
N SER A 4 -12.81 0.23 11.99
CA SER A 4 -12.40 0.38 10.57
C SER A 4 -11.23 -0.50 10.14
N GLU A 5 -10.48 -1.10 11.07
CA GLU A 5 -9.25 -1.86 10.79
C GLU A 5 -9.39 -3.39 10.99
N ASP A 6 -10.56 -3.87 11.41
CA ASP A 6 -10.79 -5.31 11.64
C ASP A 6 -10.60 -6.16 10.38
N TRP A 7 -10.76 -5.56 9.20
CA TRP A 7 -10.49 -6.24 7.93
C TRP A 7 -9.01 -6.64 7.77
N LYS A 8 -8.07 -5.85 8.29
CA LYS A 8 -6.63 -6.18 8.22
C LYS A 8 -6.27 -7.44 8.98
N LYS A 9 -6.97 -7.72 10.08
CA LYS A 9 -6.76 -8.93 10.89
C LYS A 9 -7.10 -10.22 10.15
N ASN A 10 -7.93 -10.12 9.11
CA ASN A 10 -8.40 -11.26 8.33
C ASN A 10 -7.63 -11.46 7.01
N LEU A 11 -6.59 -10.65 6.75
CA LEU A 11 -5.78 -10.74 5.54
C LEU A 11 -4.85 -11.95 5.57
N LYS A 12 -4.69 -12.59 4.41
CA LYS A 12 -3.70 -13.65 4.22
C LYS A 12 -2.38 -13.04 3.74
N LEU A 13 -1.67 -12.39 4.66
CA LEU A 13 -0.40 -11.75 4.35
C LEU A 13 0.69 -12.80 4.00
N PRO A 14 1.52 -12.55 2.99
CA PRO A 14 2.67 -13.39 2.71
C PRO A 14 3.75 -13.23 3.80
N ALA A 15 4.76 -14.10 3.78
CA ALA A 15 5.93 -13.93 4.63
C ALA A 15 6.65 -12.63 4.29
N LYS A 16 7.13 -11.93 5.33
CA LYS A 16 7.85 -10.67 5.16
C LYS A 16 9.04 -10.83 4.22
N ASP A 17 9.13 -9.95 3.22
CA ASP A 17 10.29 -9.89 2.35
C ASP A 17 11.46 -9.25 3.12
N ASN A 18 12.52 -10.04 3.33
CA ASN A 18 13.73 -9.61 4.02
C ASN A 18 14.90 -9.37 3.06
N ARG A 19 14.66 -9.40 1.74
CA ARG A 19 15.68 -9.07 0.76
C ARG A 19 16.06 -7.60 0.90
N GLN A 20 17.31 -7.29 0.56
CA GLN A 20 17.76 -5.91 0.51
C GLN A 20 16.94 -5.16 -0.54
N GLN A 21 16.33 -4.05 -0.11
CA GLN A 21 15.61 -3.15 -0.98
C GLN A 21 16.55 -2.06 -1.50
N THR A 22 16.29 -1.63 -2.72
CA THR A 22 17.04 -0.59 -3.43
C THR A 22 16.39 0.79 -3.21
N GLU A 23 17.07 1.86 -3.63
CA GLU A 23 16.60 3.24 -3.41
C GLU A 23 15.27 3.53 -4.13
N ASP A 24 15.02 2.90 -5.27
CA ASP A 24 13.76 2.97 -6.02
C ASP A 24 12.58 2.32 -5.28
N VAL A 25 12.83 1.61 -4.18
CA VAL A 25 11.80 1.04 -3.30
C VAL A 25 11.74 1.77 -1.96
N THR A 26 12.88 2.22 -1.42
CA THR A 26 13.00 2.71 -0.05
C THR A 26 12.90 4.24 0.11
N ASN A 27 13.21 5.02 -0.93
CA ASN A 27 13.25 6.49 -0.88
C ASN A 27 11.84 7.12 -0.96
N THR A 28 10.96 6.71 -0.05
CA THR A 28 9.55 7.10 0.00
C THR A 28 9.36 8.39 0.80
N LYS A 29 8.27 9.11 0.53
CA LYS A 29 7.79 10.30 1.27
C LYS A 29 7.07 9.91 2.56
N GLY A 30 6.91 8.61 2.82
CA GLY A 30 6.30 8.07 4.03
C GLY A 30 4.77 8.05 3.97
N LEU A 31 4.20 7.97 2.76
CA LEU A 31 2.76 7.78 2.59
C LEU A 31 2.40 6.30 2.78
N GLU A 32 1.18 6.07 3.26
CA GLU A 32 0.58 4.73 3.37
C GLU A 32 -0.50 4.55 2.29
N PHE A 33 -0.78 3.32 1.87
CA PHE A 33 -1.78 3.05 0.83
C PHE A 33 -3.17 3.60 1.18
N GLU A 34 -3.51 3.61 2.46
CA GLU A 34 -4.75 4.13 3.02
C GLU A 34 -4.90 5.65 2.85
N ASN A 35 -3.80 6.38 2.63
CA ASN A 35 -3.85 7.83 2.39
C ASN A 35 -4.43 8.18 1.01
N PHE A 36 -4.43 7.24 0.06
CA PHE A 36 -4.90 7.49 -1.31
C PHE A 36 -6.40 7.27 -1.51
N GLN A 37 -7.18 7.06 -0.44
CA GLN A 37 -8.64 6.85 -0.51
C GLN A 37 -9.04 5.69 -1.46
N LEU A 38 -8.19 4.67 -1.58
CA LEU A 38 -8.46 3.48 -2.39
C LEU A 38 -9.64 2.68 -1.81
N LYS A 39 -10.33 1.94 -2.68
CA LYS A 39 -11.39 1.03 -2.25
C LYS A 39 -10.82 -0.08 -1.36
N ARG A 40 -11.64 -0.56 -0.43
CA ARG A 40 -11.22 -1.57 0.56
C ARG A 40 -10.78 -2.89 -0.07
N ASP A 41 -11.52 -3.38 -1.05
CA ASP A 41 -11.16 -4.59 -1.82
C ASP A 41 -9.79 -4.48 -2.49
N LEU A 42 -9.48 -3.31 -3.05
CA LEU A 42 -8.16 -3.04 -3.64
C LEU A 42 -7.05 -3.02 -2.57
N LEU A 43 -7.27 -2.33 -1.44
CA LEU A 43 -6.32 -2.32 -0.32
C LEU A 43 -6.05 -3.73 0.21
N MET A 44 -7.09 -4.56 0.35
CA MET A 44 -6.94 -5.96 0.71
C MET A 44 -6.03 -6.70 -0.26
N GLY A 45 -6.28 -6.60 -1.57
CA GLY A 45 -5.46 -7.24 -2.59
C GLY A 45 -4.00 -6.77 -2.60
N ILE A 46 -3.75 -5.48 -2.36
CA ILE A 46 -2.39 -4.91 -2.25
C ILE A 46 -1.61 -5.58 -1.10
N PHE A 47 -2.21 -5.63 0.09
CA PHE A 47 -1.56 -6.22 1.26
C PHE A 47 -1.41 -7.75 1.14
N GLU A 48 -2.40 -8.46 0.59
CA GLU A 48 -2.30 -9.91 0.34
C GLU A 48 -1.27 -10.26 -0.74
N ALA A 49 -0.95 -9.32 -1.64
CA ALA A 49 0.16 -9.46 -2.59
C ALA A 49 1.53 -9.17 -1.95
N GLY A 50 1.58 -8.73 -0.68
CA GLY A 50 2.81 -8.46 0.06
C GLY A 50 3.34 -7.03 -0.07
N PHE A 51 2.56 -6.12 -0.63
CA PHE A 51 2.92 -4.71 -0.69
C PHE A 51 2.53 -4.04 0.64
N GLU A 52 3.51 -3.78 1.49
CA GLU A 52 3.29 -3.13 2.79
C GLU A 52 3.15 -1.60 2.65
N LYS A 53 3.92 -0.99 1.75
CA LYS A 53 3.96 0.47 1.54
C LYS A 53 4.09 0.80 0.04
N PRO A 54 3.59 1.97 -0.41
CA PRO A 54 3.81 2.44 -1.76
C PRO A 54 5.31 2.72 -1.98
N SER A 55 5.82 2.33 -3.15
CA SER A 55 7.14 2.77 -3.64
C SER A 55 7.10 4.26 -4.04
N PRO A 56 8.25 4.94 -4.18
CA PRO A 56 8.31 6.37 -4.50
C PRO A 56 7.56 6.73 -5.79
N ILE A 57 7.61 5.87 -6.82
CA ILE A 57 6.84 6.11 -8.05
C ILE A 57 5.34 5.97 -7.83
N GLN A 58 4.90 5.08 -6.94
CA GLN A 58 3.48 4.89 -6.63
C GLN A 58 2.92 6.06 -5.83
N GLU A 59 3.70 6.63 -4.91
CA GLU A 59 3.32 7.84 -4.18
C GLU A 59 2.99 9.01 -5.11
N GLU A 60 3.74 9.17 -6.21
CA GLU A 60 3.48 10.19 -7.21
C GLU A 60 2.37 9.80 -8.19
N ALA A 61 2.33 8.53 -8.62
CA ALA A 61 1.48 8.09 -9.71
C ALA A 61 0.04 7.78 -9.28
N ILE A 62 -0.18 7.25 -8.07
CA ILE A 62 -1.52 6.90 -7.59
C ILE A 62 -2.45 8.13 -7.58
N PRO A 63 -2.07 9.29 -6.99
CA PRO A 63 -2.93 10.48 -7.03
C PRO A 63 -3.27 10.92 -8.45
N VAL A 64 -2.30 10.89 -9.37
CA VAL A 64 -2.50 11.28 -10.76
C VAL A 64 -3.51 10.35 -11.44
N ALA A 65 -3.32 9.03 -11.30
CA ALA A 65 -4.22 8.03 -11.86
C ALA A 65 -5.65 8.14 -11.32
N LEU A 66 -5.82 8.46 -10.03
CA LEU A 66 -7.14 8.65 -9.41
C LEU A 66 -7.85 9.92 -9.91
N THR A 67 -7.10 10.96 -10.29
CA THR A 67 -7.67 12.18 -10.88
C THR A 67 -8.03 12.03 -12.37
N GLY A 68 -7.68 10.89 -13.00
CA GLY A 68 -8.09 10.57 -14.37
C GLY A 68 -7.47 11.46 -15.45
N ARG A 69 -6.26 11.97 -15.24
CA ARG A 69 -5.51 12.72 -16.26
C ARG A 69 -4.73 11.80 -17.20
#